data_AF-A0A970HYK9-F1
#
_entry.id   AF-A0A970HYK9-F1
#
_cell.length_a   1.000
_cell.length_b   1.000
_cell.length_c   1.000
_cell.angle_alpha   90.00
_cell.angle_beta   90.00
_cell.angle_gamma   90.00
#
_symmetry.space_group_name_H-M   'P 1'
#
loop_
_entity.id
_entity.type
_entity.pdbx_description
1 polymer ?
#
loop_
_entity_poly.entity_id
_entity_poly.type
_entity_poly.pdbx_seq_one_letter_code
_entity_poly.pdbx_strand_id
1 'polypeptide(L)'
;MSEFKPRGRDVVIGGVPWLARMADKARAKADGTIGDYIYPCPVDQRLLQAAGISADEFMEMATSAQSDEALAQAFKERSGKDDWSDFQV
;
A
#
# COMPACT_ATOMS: atom_id res chain seq x y z
N MET A 1 -2.76 24.01 7.89
CA MET A 1 -2.67 22.91 6.90
C MET A 1 -2.47 21.64 7.71
N SER A 2 -3.35 20.64 7.60
CA SER A 2 -3.19 19.40 8.36
C SER A 2 -2.01 18.61 7.80
N GLU A 3 -1.11 18.17 8.68
CA GLU A 3 -0.02 17.27 8.31
C GLU A 3 -0.58 15.93 7.81
N PHE A 4 -0.06 15.43 6.70
CA PHE A 4 -0.45 14.11 6.18
C PHE A 4 -0.09 13.03 7.20
N LYS A 5 -1.04 12.13 7.47
CA LYS A 5 -0.83 10.95 8.31
C LYS A 5 -1.47 9.74 7.63
N PRO A 6 -0.68 8.73 7.25
CA PRO A 6 -1.24 7.50 6.70
C PRO A 6 -1.98 6.72 7.80
N ARG A 7 -2.93 5.89 7.39
CA ARG A 7 -3.73 5.04 8.28
C ARG A 7 -2.86 4.19 9.22
N GLY A 8 -3.49 3.80 10.34
CA GLY A 8 -2.86 3.00 11.41
C GLY A 8 -2.34 1.66 10.91
N ARG A 9 -1.42 1.06 11.67
CA ARG A 9 -0.83 -0.25 11.34
C ARG A 9 -1.83 -1.40 11.46
N ASP A 10 -2.88 -1.17 12.24
CA ASP A 10 -4.00 -2.06 12.55
C ASP A 10 -5.10 -2.06 11.48
N VAL A 11 -5.08 -1.10 10.55
CA VAL A 11 -6.06 -1.04 9.45
C VAL A 11 -5.66 -2.04 8.36
N VAL A 12 -6.44 -3.10 8.23
CA VAL A 12 -6.28 -4.15 7.22
C VAL A 12 -7.37 -4.02 6.16
N ILE A 13 -6.98 -3.97 4.89
CA ILE A 13 -7.93 -3.92 3.75
C ILE A 13 -7.73 -5.15 2.88
N GLY A 14 -8.85 -5.77 2.46
CA GLY A 14 -8.84 -7.02 1.70
C GLY A 14 -8.05 -8.17 2.34
N GLY A 15 -7.85 -8.16 3.66
CA GLY A 15 -7.05 -9.18 4.35
C GLY A 15 -5.55 -9.06 4.13
N VAL A 16 -5.04 -7.96 3.56
CA VAL A 16 -3.61 -7.69 3.37
C VAL A 16 -3.13 -6.72 4.44
N PRO A 17 -2.33 -7.16 5.43
CA PRO A 17 -1.76 -6.26 6.42
C PRO A 17 -0.87 -5.22 5.75
N TRP A 18 -0.80 -4.01 6.34
CA TRP A 18 0.00 -2.88 5.84
C TRP A 18 -0.45 -2.24 4.51
N LEU A 19 -1.31 -2.89 3.72
CA LEU A 19 -1.71 -2.42 2.39
C LEU A 19 -2.35 -1.02 2.44
N ALA A 20 -3.28 -0.78 3.36
CA ALA A 20 -3.93 0.52 3.55
C ALA A 20 -2.92 1.64 3.81
N ARG A 21 -1.98 1.38 4.74
CA ARG A 21 -0.95 2.35 5.12
C ARG A 21 0.02 2.63 3.97
N MET A 22 0.42 1.60 3.24
CA MET A 22 1.29 1.73 2.06
C MET A 22 0.59 2.52 0.95
N ALA A 23 -0.70 2.27 0.72
CA ALA A 23 -1.52 2.98 -0.26
C ALA A 23 -1.59 4.49 0.02
N ASP A 24 -1.83 4.87 1.27
CA ASP A 24 -1.89 6.27 1.65
C ASP A 24 -0.55 6.97 1.39
N LYS A 25 0.56 6.30 1.70
CA LYS A 25 1.91 6.83 1.45
C LYS A 25 2.20 6.95 -0.05
N ALA A 26 1.83 5.95 -0.85
CA ALA A 26 1.99 6.00 -2.30
C ALA A 26 1.21 7.18 -2.91
N ARG A 27 -0.07 7.34 -2.51
CA ARG A 27 -0.93 8.44 -2.95
C ARG A 27 -0.37 9.80 -2.54
N ALA A 28 0.04 9.96 -1.28
CA ALA A 28 0.63 11.21 -0.81
C ALA A 28 2.00 11.50 -1.43
N LYS A 29 2.78 10.47 -1.78
CA LYS A 29 4.04 10.66 -2.52
C LYS A 29 3.77 11.19 -3.92
N ALA A 30 2.79 10.61 -4.62
CA ALA A 30 2.39 11.04 -5.96
C ALA A 30 1.85 12.48 -5.96
N ASP A 31 1.11 12.86 -4.92
CA ASP A 31 0.53 14.20 -4.73
C ASP A 31 1.51 15.24 -4.14
N GLY A 32 2.73 14.83 -3.78
CA GLY A 32 3.73 15.72 -3.17
C GLY A 32 3.39 16.15 -1.72
N THR A 33 2.48 15.44 -1.06
CA THR A 33 1.94 15.76 0.28
C THR A 33 2.41 14.78 1.37
N ILE A 34 3.32 13.86 1.08
CA ILE A 34 3.77 12.79 2.00
C ILE A 34 4.45 13.27 3.29
N GLY A 35 4.95 14.51 3.34
CA GLY A 35 5.68 15.03 4.51
C GLY A 35 6.93 14.19 4.83
N ASP A 36 7.12 13.85 6.11
CA ASP A 36 8.28 13.10 6.60
C ASP A 36 8.19 11.57 6.39
N TYR A 37 7.06 11.08 5.86
CA TYR A 37 6.92 9.65 5.56
C TYR A 37 7.73 9.27 4.30
N ILE A 38 8.30 8.07 4.32
CA ILE A 38 9.10 7.54 3.21
C ILE A 38 8.30 6.49 2.46
N TYR A 39 8.19 6.62 1.13
CA TYR A 39 7.67 5.60 0.24
C TYR A 39 8.70 5.28 -0.87
N PRO A 40 9.05 4.01 -1.11
CA PRO A 40 8.72 2.84 -0.28
C PRO A 40 9.65 2.75 0.95
N CYS A 41 9.09 2.57 2.16
CA CYS A 41 9.89 2.30 3.37
C CYS A 41 10.25 0.80 3.51
N PRO A 42 11.08 0.38 4.48
CA PRO A 42 11.47 -1.04 4.62
C PRO A 42 10.32 -2.03 4.78
N VAL A 43 9.17 -1.62 5.35
CA VAL A 43 7.99 -2.49 5.44
C VAL A 43 7.26 -2.57 4.10
N ASP A 44 7.11 -1.43 3.40
CA ASP A 44 6.52 -1.40 2.05
C ASP A 44 7.33 -2.31 1.11
N GLN A 45 8.66 -2.19 1.14
CA GLN A 45 9.56 -3.01 0.33
C GLN A 45 9.39 -4.51 0.61
N ARG A 46 9.22 -4.91 1.88
CA ARG A 46 8.96 -6.31 2.24
C ARG A 46 7.64 -6.81 1.66
N LEU A 47 6.57 -6.01 1.75
CA LEU A 47 5.26 -6.37 1.17
C LEU A 47 5.34 -6.47 -0.36
N LEU A 48 5.98 -5.50 -1.00
CA LEU A 48 6.17 -5.45 -2.46
C LEU A 48 7.02 -6.62 -2.97
N GLN A 49 8.10 -6.96 -2.26
CA GLN A 49 8.94 -8.13 -2.58
C GLN A 49 8.14 -9.43 -2.45
N ALA A 50 7.36 -9.60 -1.39
CA ALA A 50 6.49 -10.77 -1.21
C ALA A 50 5.42 -10.86 -2.30
N ALA A 51 4.95 -9.73 -2.82
CA ALA A 51 3.95 -9.67 -3.89
C ALA A 51 4.55 -9.78 -5.31
N GLY A 52 5.87 -9.65 -5.47
CA GLY A 52 6.49 -9.54 -6.79
C GLY A 52 6.03 -8.29 -7.57
N ILE A 53 5.79 -7.19 -6.86
CA ILE A 53 5.29 -5.91 -7.39
C ILE A 53 6.37 -4.84 -7.20
N SER A 54 6.61 -4.00 -8.21
CA SER A 54 7.56 -2.89 -8.05
C SER A 54 6.91 -1.70 -7.32
N ALA A 55 7.72 -0.80 -6.75
CA ALA A 55 7.19 0.37 -6.06
C ALA A 55 6.45 1.34 -7.00
N ASP A 56 6.89 1.45 -8.25
CA ASP A 56 6.26 2.30 -9.26
C ASP A 56 4.93 1.68 -9.71
N GLU A 57 4.91 0.38 -9.97
CA GLU A 57 3.69 -0.37 -10.31
C GLU A 57 2.65 -0.29 -9.19
N PHE A 58 3.05 -0.42 -7.94
CA PHE A 58 2.12 -0.23 -6.82
C PHE A 58 1.64 1.22 -6.70
N MET A 59 2.47 2.21 -7.01
CA MET A 59 2.05 3.61 -6.99
C MET A 59 0.96 3.86 -8.05
N GLU A 60 1.11 3.31 -9.25
CA GLU A 60 0.09 3.36 -10.30
C GLU A 60 -1.22 2.71 -9.86
N MET A 61 -1.15 1.51 -9.25
CA MET A 61 -2.33 0.85 -8.69
C MET A 61 -3.00 1.71 -7.61
N ALA A 62 -2.22 2.23 -6.65
CA ALA A 62 -2.75 3.00 -5.52
C ALA A 62 -3.40 4.32 -5.95
N THR A 63 -2.84 4.99 -6.95
CA THR A 63 -3.37 6.25 -7.50
C THR A 63 -4.55 6.04 -8.44
N SER A 64 -4.66 4.88 -9.10
CA SER A 64 -5.75 4.54 -10.01
C SER A 64 -6.96 3.92 -9.30
N ALA A 65 -6.76 3.28 -8.15
CA ALA A 65 -7.83 2.62 -7.41
C ALA A 65 -8.80 3.61 -6.76
N GLN A 66 -10.09 3.49 -7.09
CA GLN A 66 -11.17 4.36 -6.60
C GLN A 66 -11.66 4.00 -5.18
N SER A 67 -11.31 2.81 -4.68
CA SER A 67 -11.65 2.37 -3.33
C SER A 67 -10.59 1.42 -2.78
N ASP A 68 -10.68 1.10 -1.49
CA ASP A 68 -9.79 0.11 -0.86
C ASP A 68 -10.06 -1.31 -1.37
N GLU A 69 -11.31 -1.64 -1.67
CA GLU A 69 -11.71 -2.92 -2.26
C GLU A 69 -11.08 -3.08 -3.64
N ALA A 70 -11.17 -2.05 -4.49
CA ALA A 70 -10.57 -2.05 -5.82
C ALA A 70 -9.04 -2.19 -5.76
N LEU A 71 -8.39 -1.49 -4.82
CA LEU A 71 -6.95 -1.61 -4.63
C LEU A 71 -6.56 -3.01 -4.15
N ALA A 72 -7.27 -3.56 -3.16
CA ALA A 72 -6.96 -4.87 -2.62
C ALA A 72 -7.18 -5.98 -3.66
N GLN A 73 -8.22 -5.87 -4.48
CA GLN A 73 -8.46 -6.79 -5.58
C GLN A 73 -7.30 -6.73 -6.60
N ALA A 74 -6.96 -5.54 -7.10
CA ALA A 74 -5.87 -5.38 -8.07
C ALA A 74 -4.53 -5.89 -7.52
N PHE A 75 -4.25 -5.62 -6.24
CA PHE A 75 -3.04 -6.11 -5.58
C PHE A 75 -2.97 -7.64 -5.52
N LYS A 76 -4.07 -8.30 -5.13
CA LYS A 76 -4.13 -9.77 -5.07
C LYS A 76 -4.00 -10.40 -6.45
N GLU A 77 -4.76 -9.91 -7.43
CA GLU A 77 -4.70 -10.37 -8.81
C GLU A 77 -3.27 -10.26 -9.37
N ARG A 78 -2.60 -9.12 -9.13
CA ARG A 78 -1.23 -8.91 -9.59
C ARG A 78 -0.21 -9.76 -8.83
N SER A 79 -0.43 -10.02 -7.55
CA SER A 79 0.47 -10.85 -6.73
C SER A 79 0.32 -12.35 -6.95
N GLY A 80 -0.81 -12.79 -7.50
CA GLY A 80 -1.16 -14.22 -7.58
C GLY A 80 -1.40 -14.90 -6.22
N LYS A 81 -1.60 -14.11 -5.15
CA LYS A 81 -1.78 -14.59 -3.76
C LYS A 81 -3.02 -13.95 -3.13
N ASP A 82 -3.91 -14.80 -2.59
CA ASP A 82 -5.18 -14.35 -1.98
C ASP A 82 -5.14 -14.24 -0.45
N ASP A 83 -4.41 -15.14 0.22
CA ASP A 83 -4.28 -15.18 1.68
C ASP A 83 -2.97 -14.52 2.12
N TRP A 84 -3.07 -13.39 2.82
CA TRP A 84 -1.94 -12.61 3.31
C TRP A 84 -1.83 -12.60 4.84
N SER A 85 -2.53 -13.53 5.52
CA SER A 85 -2.54 -13.63 6.97
C SER A 85 -1.17 -13.96 7.59
N ASP A 86 -0.26 -14.51 6.80
CA ASP A 86 1.12 -14.83 7.17
C ASP A 86 2.06 -13.61 7.15
N PHE A 87 1.70 -12.52 6.49
CA PHE A 87 2.54 -11.33 6.38
C PHE A 87 2.60 -10.55 7.70
N GLN A 88 3.79 -10.45 8.28
CA GLN A 88 4.05 -9.73 9.54
C GLN A 88 4.76 -8.39 9.27
N VAL A 89 4.22 -7.33 9.89
CA VAL A 89 4.65 -5.93 9.74
C VAL A 89 5.90 -5.60 10.57
#